data_AF-A0A845XXH3-F1
#
_entry.id   AF-A0A845XXH3-F1
#
_cell.length_a   1.000
_cell.length_b   1.000
_cell.length_c   1.000
_cell.angle_alpha   90.00
_cell.angle_beta   90.00
_cell.angle_gamma   90.00
#
_symmetry.space_group_name_H-M   'P 1'
#
loop_
_entity.id
_entity.type
_entity.pdbx_description
1 polymer ?
#
loop_
_entity_poly.entity_id
_entity_poly.type
_entity_poly.pdbx_seq_one_letter_code
_entity_poly.pdbx_strand_id
1 'polypeptide(L)' 'PQNLRLAIYINNATQASDLAKYQLLFDPQTSGGLLAAIPAENLDECIKKLKTFGHKQSSLIGRVIPAPESMPITLNIG' A
#
# COMPACT_ATOMS: atom_id res chain seq x y z
N PRO A 1 12.23 0.87 -14.93
CA PRO A 1 10.97 1.59 -14.58
C PRO A 1 11.20 2.50 -13.37
N GLN A 2 10.61 3.71 -13.32
CA GLN A 2 10.93 4.68 -12.25
C GLN A 2 10.53 4.18 -10.84
N ASN A 3 9.45 3.41 -10.73
CA ASN A 3 8.91 2.90 -9.46
C ASN A 3 9.84 1.87 -8.79
N LEU A 4 10.50 1.01 -9.58
CA LEU A 4 11.43 -0.02 -9.09
C LEU A 4 12.62 0.56 -8.31
N ARG A 5 12.95 1.84 -8.48
CA ARG A 5 14.00 2.51 -7.69
C ARG A 5 13.68 2.55 -6.20
N LEU A 6 12.41 2.43 -5.81
CA LEU A 6 11.99 2.39 -4.40
C LEU A 6 12.32 1.06 -3.72
N ALA A 7 12.74 0.03 -4.45
CA ALA A 7 13.16 -1.24 -3.89
C ALA A 7 14.35 -1.10 -2.91
N ILE A 8 15.13 -0.01 -3.00
CA ILE A 8 16.22 0.31 -2.05
C ILE A 8 15.73 0.45 -0.60
N TYR A 9 14.44 0.72 -0.40
CA TYR A 9 13.83 0.81 0.94
C TYR A 9 13.40 -0.54 1.50
N ILE A 10 13.68 -1.66 0.81
CA ILE A 10 13.33 -3.01 1.22
C ILE A 10 14.60 -3.86 1.39
N ASN A 11 14.87 -4.31 2.62
CA ASN A 11 16.07 -5.05 2.96
C ASN A 11 16.14 -6.44 2.29
N ASN A 12 15.01 -7.14 2.24
CA ASN A 12 14.91 -8.50 1.67
C ASN A 12 14.32 -8.51 0.25
N ALA A 13 14.60 -7.47 -0.54
CA ALA A 13 14.08 -7.31 -1.90
C ALA A 13 14.35 -8.53 -2.80
N THR A 14 15.57 -9.09 -2.74
CA THR A 14 15.95 -10.29 -3.52
C THR A 14 15.18 -11.54 -3.11
N GLN A 15 14.84 -11.69 -1.83
CA GLN A 15 14.06 -12.83 -1.35
C GLN A 15 12.58 -12.69 -1.72
N ALA A 16 12.08 -11.46 -1.76
CA ALA A 16 10.70 -11.15 -2.08
C ALA A 16 10.43 -11.08 -3.60
N SER A 17 11.46 -11.00 -4.45
CA SER A 17 11.31 -10.64 -5.87
C SER A 17 10.38 -11.55 -6.66
N ASP A 18 10.34 -12.83 -6.32
CA ASP A 18 9.55 -13.82 -7.06
C ASP A 18 8.08 -13.86 -6.61
N LEU A 19 7.74 -13.12 -5.54
CA LEU A 19 6.38 -13.03 -5.05
C LEU A 19 5.57 -12.06 -5.91
N ALA A 20 4.41 -12.53 -6.40
CA ALA A 20 3.48 -11.69 -7.15
C ALA A 20 3.10 -10.40 -6.37
N LYS A 21 2.98 -10.49 -5.04
CA LYS A 21 2.70 -9.34 -4.18
C LYS A 21 3.83 -8.30 -4.17
N TYR A 22 5.08 -8.73 -4.29
CA TYR A 22 6.22 -7.80 -4.37
C TYR A 22 6.20 -7.02 -5.68
N GLN A 23 5.93 -7.70 -6.80
CA GLN A 23 5.85 -7.05 -8.12
C GLN A 23 4.73 -5.98 -8.15
N LEU A 24 3.59 -6.24 -7.50
CA LEU A 24 2.47 -5.30 -7.41
C LEU A 24 2.85 -3.96 -6.76
N LEU A 25 3.84 -3.93 -5.85
CA LEU A 25 4.27 -2.69 -5.18
C LEU A 25 4.87 -1.66 -6.15
N PHE A 26 5.34 -2.10 -7.31
CA PHE A 26 6.04 -1.25 -8.29
C PHE A 26 5.27 -1.09 -9.60
N ASP A 27 4.09 -1.70 -9.71
CA ASP A 27 3.29 -1.70 -10.93
C ASP A 27 2.91 -0.26 -11.34
N PRO A 28 3.25 0.19 -12.56
CA PRO A 28 2.88 1.52 -13.04
C PRO A 28 1.36 1.70 -13.13
N GLN A 29 0.81 2.54 -12.25
CA GLN A 29 -0.62 2.85 -12.27
C GLN A 29 -0.92 3.97 -13.27
N THR A 30 -1.33 3.62 -14.50
CA THR A 30 -1.92 4.58 -15.44
C THR A 30 -3.39 4.76 -15.10
N SER A 31 -3.84 5.99 -14.84
CA SER A 31 -5.21 6.28 -14.39
C SER A 31 -5.60 5.50 -13.12
N GLY A 32 -4.67 5.40 -12.17
CA GLY A 32 -4.88 4.71 -10.90
C GLY A 32 -5.99 5.31 -10.03
N GLY A 33 -6.30 4.60 -8.94
CA GLY A 33 -7.26 5.06 -7.94
C GLY A 33 -6.72 6.18 -7.03
N LEU A 34 -7.58 6.61 -6.11
CA LEU A 34 -7.21 7.57 -5.05
C LEU A 34 -6.74 6.84 -3.79
N LEU A 35 -5.67 7.34 -3.18
CA LEU A 35 -5.19 6.93 -1.86
C LEU A 35 -5.41 8.07 -0.86
N ALA A 36 -6.05 7.78 0.26
CA ALA A 36 -6.30 8.76 1.32
C ALA A 36 -6.07 8.14 2.71
N ALA A 37 -5.68 8.98 3.66
CA ALA A 37 -5.62 8.64 5.07
C ALA A 37 -6.71 9.41 5.83
N ILE A 38 -7.34 8.75 6.79
CA ILE A 38 -8.40 9.30 7.65
C ILE A 38 -8.17 8.86 9.11
N PRO A 39 -8.78 9.53 10.10
CA PRO A 39 -8.82 9.03 11.47
C PRO A 39 -9.42 7.61 11.53
N ALA A 40 -8.85 6.74 12.36
CA ALA A 40 -9.20 5.33 12.41
C ALA A 40 -10.65 5.10 12.86
N GLU A 41 -11.13 5.96 13.76
CA GLU A 41 -12.50 6.00 14.27
C GLU A 41 -13.55 6.26 13.17
N ASN A 42 -13.14 6.87 12.04
CA ASN A 42 -14.05 7.20 10.93
C ASN A 42 -14.04 6.14 9.82
N LEU A 43 -13.29 5.04 9.97
CA LEU A 43 -13.05 4.05 8.92
C LEU A 43 -14.35 3.47 8.35
N ASP A 44 -15.19 2.90 9.21
CA ASP A 44 -16.39 2.16 8.77
C ASP A 44 -17.40 3.08 8.11
N GLU A 45 -17.60 4.27 8.70
CA GLU A 45 -18.51 5.27 8.14
C GLU A 45 -18.02 5.80 6.80
N CYS A 46 -16.73 6.09 6.66
CA CYS A 46 -16.14 6.58 5.43
C CYS A 46 -16.25 5.55 4.30
N ILE A 47 -15.86 4.29 4.55
CA ILE A 47 -15.95 3.22 3.55
C ILE A 47 -17.41 2.98 3.14
N LYS A 48 -18.34 2.99 4.10
CA LYS A 48 -19.77 2.86 3.82
C LYS A 48 -20.27 4.00 2.94
N LYS A 49 -19.95 5.26 3.25
CA LYS A 49 -20.33 6.43 2.46
C LYS A 49 -19.78 6.36 1.04
N LEU A 50 -18.49 6.07 0.88
CA LEU A 50 -17.85 5.93 -0.44
C LEU A 50 -18.54 4.87 -1.30
N LYS A 51 -18.81 3.69 -0.73
CA LYS A 51 -19.53 2.62 -1.42
C LYS A 51 -20.96 3.00 -1.78
N THR A 52 -21.66 3.74 -0.92
CA THR A 52 -23.01 4.26 -1.20
C THR A 52 -22.99 5.28 -2.35
N PHE A 53 -21.99 6.16 -2.41
CA PHE A 53 -21.81 7.13 -3.50
C PHE A 53 -21.30 6.53 -4.82
N GLY A 54 -21.14 5.21 -4.90
CA GLY A 54 -20.79 4.52 -6.15
C GLY A 54 -19.33 4.06 -6.23
N HIS A 55 -18.47 4.42 -5.27
CA HIS A 55 -17.09 3.94 -5.20
C HIS A 55 -17.04 2.54 -4.58
N LYS A 56 -17.57 1.54 -5.29
CA LYS A 56 -17.75 0.16 -4.79
C LYS A 56 -16.45 -0.52 -4.38
N GLN A 57 -15.33 -0.14 -5.01
CA GLN A 57 -14.00 -0.71 -4.76
C GLN A 57 -13.23 -0.02 -3.62
N SER A 58 -13.81 0.98 -2.94
CA SER A 58 -13.18 1.60 -1.77
C SER A 58 -12.87 0.56 -0.69
N SER A 59 -11.60 0.46 -0.32
CA SER A 59 -11.06 -0.60 0.53
C SER A 59 -10.03 -0.05 1.51
N LEU A 60 -10.00 -0.60 2.72
CA LEU A 60 -8.88 -0.43 3.64
C LEU A 60 -7.70 -1.25 3.15
N ILE A 61 -6.58 -0.60 2.85
CA ILE A 61 -5.37 -1.28 2.38
C ILE A 61 -4.23 -1.31 3.41
N GLY A 62 -4.40 -0.66 4.56
CA GLY A 62 -3.37 -0.58 5.59
C GLY A 62 -3.66 0.50 6.63
N ARG A 63 -2.65 0.81 7.45
CA ARG A 63 -2.70 1.86 8.46
C ARG A 63 -1.39 2.64 8.45
N VAL A 64 -1.46 3.91 8.85
CA VAL A 64 -0.25 4.70 9.12
C VAL A 64 0.26 4.33 10.51
N ILE A 65 1.55 4.04 10.60
CA ILE A 65 2.26 3.80 11.86
C ILE A 65 3.39 4.83 12.00
N PRO A 66 3.91 5.07 13.21
CA PRO A 66 5.16 5.81 13.38
C PRO A 66 6.27 5.23 12.50
N ALA A 67 7.13 6.09 11.98
CA ALA A 67 8.28 5.64 11.19
C ALA A 67 9.16 4.70 12.03
N PRO A 68 9.72 3.63 11.43
CA PRO A 68 10.64 2.75 12.13
C PRO A 68 11.94 3.49 12.48
N GLU A 69 12.63 3.05 13.53
CA GLU A 69 13.92 3.60 13.95
C GLU A 69 15.00 3.44 12.88
N SER A 70 14.87 2.42 12.03
CA SER A 70 15.80 2.11 10.95
C SER A 70 15.09 1.85 9.63
N MET A 71 15.69 2.35 8.56
CA MET A 71 15.42 1.98 7.16
C MET A 71 16.66 1.27 6.60
N PRO A 72 16.53 0.34 5.63
CA PRO A 72 15.31 -0.12 4.94
C PRO A 72 14.43 -1.06 5.78
N ILE A 73 13.17 -1.25 5.38
CA ILE A 73 12.22 -2.16 6.05
C ILE A 73 12.34 -3.60 5.54
N THR A 74 11.91 -4.58 6.35
CA THR A 74 11.84 -5.99 5.93
C THR A 74 10.38 -6.37 5.65
N LEU A 75 10.12 -6.93 4.47
CA LEU A 75 8.80 -7.44 4.13
C LEU A 75 8.56 -8.78 4.83
N ASN A 76 7.37 -8.96 5.39
CA ASN A 76 6.89 -10.27 5.80
C ASN A 76 6.46 -11.03 4.54
N ILE A 77 7.20 -12.08 4.20
CA ILE A 77 7.05 -12.85 2.96
C ILE A 77 6.35 -14.21 3.16
N GLY A 78 5.90 -14.50 4.38
CA GLY A 78 5.41 -15.82 4.79
C GLY A 78 6.32 -16.46 5.83
#